data_AF-A0A925HCY2-F1
#
_entry.id   AF-A0A925HCY2-F1
#
_cell.length_a   1.000
_cell.length_b   1.000
_cell.length_c   1.000
_cell.angle_alpha   90.00
_cell.angle_beta   90.00
_cell.angle_gamma   90.00
#
_symmetry.space_group_name_H-M   'P 1'
#
loop_
_entity.id
_entity.type
_entity.pdbx_description
1 polymer ?
#
loop_
_entity_poly.entity_id
_entity_poly.type
_entity_poly.pdbx_seq_one_letter_code
_entity_poly.pdbx_strand_id
1 'polypeptide(L)'
;MKNVNTFVIVCISVLVLSSCSKKTDDNNNGNSQNTILRTWNFISMDVKHELIEERNEGFSKWRTVTKTEYVTIKNGGTATFDSDKITSENLAYEVNAVEKSYYYRNDSLLKTEEAPLRFTVLHSGLLSDYTMTGTDSLQMNSGPIKIKPNATSQPVTIKLQFENDKVYLVYKILRKYIPNSTVTETETANVLITLQKK
;
A
#
# COMPACT_ATOMS: atom_id res chain seq x y z
N MET A 1 26.96 -68.68 28.34
CA MET A 1 27.74 -67.75 27.49
C MET A 1 26.93 -67.48 26.22
N LYS A 2 26.78 -66.19 25.91
CA LYS A 2 26.37 -65.59 24.62
C LYS A 2 24.89 -65.67 24.22
N ASN A 3 24.25 -64.52 24.46
CA ASN A 3 23.02 -63.99 23.87
C ASN A 3 23.10 -63.95 22.34
N VAL A 4 21.99 -64.21 21.65
CA VAL A 4 21.70 -63.57 20.35
C VAL A 4 20.21 -63.21 20.27
N ASN A 5 19.96 -61.90 20.29
CA ASN A 5 18.70 -61.23 19.99
C ASN A 5 18.24 -61.56 18.56
N THR A 6 16.95 -61.78 18.36
CA THR A 6 16.30 -61.48 17.07
C THR A 6 15.02 -60.74 17.36
N PHE A 7 15.12 -59.43 17.16
CA PHE A 7 14.13 -58.40 17.42
C PHE A 7 13.31 -58.23 16.12
N VAL A 8 12.04 -58.64 16.12
CA VAL A 8 11.13 -58.40 14.99
C VAL A 8 10.27 -57.19 15.33
N ILE A 9 10.61 -56.05 14.74
CA ILE A 9 9.84 -54.80 14.84
C ILE A 9 8.82 -54.80 13.71
N VAL A 10 7.56 -55.01 14.05
CA VAL A 10 6.40 -54.76 13.18
C VAL A 10 5.88 -53.36 13.51
N CYS A 11 6.25 -52.38 12.69
CA CYS A 11 5.69 -51.02 12.74
C CYS A 11 4.32 -51.02 12.04
N ILE A 12 3.24 -51.15 12.81
CA ILE A 12 1.90 -50.78 12.37
C ILE A 12 1.72 -49.29 12.64
N SER A 13 1.88 -48.49 11.59
CA SER A 13 1.61 -47.05 11.59
C SER A 13 0.09 -46.84 11.55
N VAL A 14 -0.52 -46.67 12.72
CA VAL A 14 -1.91 -46.19 12.84
C VAL A 14 -1.95 -44.71 12.45
N LEU A 15 -2.43 -44.42 11.24
CA LEU A 15 -2.78 -43.06 10.81
C LEU A 15 -4.02 -42.60 11.58
N VAL A 16 -3.81 -41.90 12.70
CA VAL A 16 -4.87 -41.15 13.39
C VAL A 16 -5.08 -39.85 12.61
N LEU A 17 -6.04 -39.86 11.67
CA LEU A 17 -6.58 -38.65 11.09
C LEU A 17 -7.40 -37.93 12.17
N SER A 18 -6.76 -37.05 12.92
CA SER A 18 -7.43 -36.09 13.78
C SER A 18 -8.12 -35.03 12.90
N SER A 19 -9.33 -35.36 12.43
CA SER A 19 -10.26 -34.39 11.88
C SER A 19 -10.73 -33.50 13.02
N CYS A 20 -10.04 -32.38 13.23
CA CYS A 20 -10.57 -31.29 14.05
C CYS A 20 -11.63 -30.57 13.21
N SER A 21 -12.84 -31.12 13.18
CA SER A 21 -14.04 -30.36 12.82
C SER A 21 -14.17 -29.26 13.88
N LYS A 22 -13.73 -28.05 13.51
CA LYS A 22 -14.05 -26.83 14.25
C LYS A 22 -15.56 -26.86 14.44
N LYS A 23 -15.99 -26.99 15.71
CA LYS A 23 -17.39 -26.87 16.10
C LYS A 23 -17.91 -25.56 15.52
N THR A 24 -18.88 -25.69 14.63
CA THR A 24 -19.74 -24.60 14.22
C THR A 24 -20.55 -24.24 15.45
N ASP A 25 -20.07 -23.26 16.21
CA ASP A 25 -20.95 -22.49 17.09
C ASP A 25 -21.85 -21.64 16.19
N ASP A 26 -22.92 -22.28 15.69
CA ASP A 26 -24.11 -21.60 15.22
C ASP A 26 -24.78 -20.95 16.44
N ASN A 27 -24.28 -19.78 16.80
CA ASN A 27 -25.03 -18.74 17.51
C ASN A 27 -24.22 -17.44 17.53
N ASN A 28 -24.18 -16.75 16.39
CA ASN A 28 -24.43 -15.32 16.43
C ASN A 28 -25.02 -14.86 15.10
N ASN A 29 -26.29 -14.51 15.17
CA ASN A 29 -26.96 -13.58 14.27
C ASN A 29 -26.26 -12.21 14.39
N GLY A 30 -25.05 -12.12 13.84
CA GLY A 30 -24.18 -10.96 13.87
C GLY A 30 -23.84 -10.61 12.44
N ASN A 31 -24.68 -9.75 11.86
CA ASN A 31 -24.36 -8.87 10.74
C ASN A 31 -22.84 -8.76 10.58
N SER A 32 -22.27 -9.27 9.49
CA SER A 32 -20.87 -9.00 9.13
C SER A 32 -20.75 -7.52 8.81
N GLN A 33 -20.85 -6.68 9.85
CA GLN A 33 -20.68 -5.25 9.77
C GLN A 33 -19.30 -5.04 9.18
N ASN A 34 -19.27 -4.50 7.96
CA ASN A 34 -18.08 -4.06 7.26
C ASN A 34 -17.07 -3.49 8.27
N THR A 35 -16.02 -4.26 8.57
CA THR A 35 -15.10 -4.00 9.70
C THR A 35 -14.40 -2.66 9.58
N ILE A 36 -14.34 -2.12 8.35
CA ILE A 36 -13.81 -0.80 8.03
C ILE A 36 -14.69 0.36 8.52
N LEU A 37 -16.01 0.18 8.67
CA LEU A 37 -16.96 1.23 9.04
C LEU A 37 -16.73 1.74 10.45
N ARG A 38 -16.09 2.91 10.56
CA ARG A 38 -15.81 3.68 11.78
C ARG A 38 -14.86 4.83 11.46
N THR A 39 -14.58 5.62 12.48
CA THR A 39 -13.46 6.57 12.49
C THR A 39 -12.17 5.89 12.95
N TRP A 40 -11.09 6.15 12.22
CA TRP A 40 -9.74 5.70 12.52
C TRP A 40 -8.79 6.89 12.64
N ASN A 41 -7.83 6.80 13.54
CA ASN A 41 -6.70 7.71 13.64
C ASN A 41 -5.67 7.39 12.56
N PHE A 42 -5.16 8.41 11.88
CA PHE A 42 -4.07 8.26 10.92
C PHE A 42 -2.73 8.09 11.64
N ILE A 43 -2.07 6.94 11.45
CA ILE A 43 -0.83 6.60 12.16
C ILE A 43 0.40 6.86 11.31
N SER A 44 0.40 6.40 10.05
CA SER A 44 1.52 6.57 9.14
C SER A 44 1.12 6.29 7.70
N MET A 45 1.94 6.79 6.78
CA MET A 45 1.91 6.46 5.37
C MET A 45 3.34 6.15 4.91
N ASP A 46 3.55 4.95 4.39
CA ASP A 46 4.77 4.50 3.73
C ASP A 46 4.54 4.54 2.22
N VAL A 47 5.47 5.19 1.51
CA VAL A 47 5.41 5.36 0.06
C VAL A 47 6.73 4.98 -0.56
N LYS A 48 6.65 4.08 -1.55
CA LYS A 48 7.74 3.79 -2.49
C LYS A 48 7.36 4.29 -3.86
N HIS A 49 7.99 5.38 -4.29
CA HIS A 49 7.66 6.11 -5.49
C HIS A 49 8.80 6.02 -6.51
N GLU A 50 8.42 5.83 -7.77
CA GLU A 50 9.31 5.84 -8.93
C GLU A 50 8.64 6.65 -10.04
N LEU A 51 9.39 7.63 -10.57
CA LEU A 51 9.04 8.38 -11.76
C LEU A 51 10.09 8.10 -12.83
N ILE A 52 9.65 7.67 -14.01
CA ILE A 52 10.48 7.49 -15.19
C ILE A 52 10.05 8.51 -16.23
N GLU A 53 10.92 9.46 -16.55
CA GLU A 53 10.75 10.36 -17.69
C GLU A 53 11.64 9.86 -18.83
N GLU A 54 11.05 9.60 -20.00
CA GLU A 54 11.76 9.29 -21.23
C GLU A 54 11.53 10.42 -22.24
N ARG A 55 12.60 10.87 -22.89
CA ARG A 55 12.56 11.89 -23.94
C ARG A 55 13.34 11.44 -25.17
N ASN A 56 12.71 11.56 -26.34
CA ASN A 56 13.35 11.30 -27.64
C ASN A 56 13.61 12.61 -28.38
N GLU A 57 14.89 12.93 -28.59
CA GLU A 57 15.37 14.12 -29.31
C GLU A 57 16.15 13.68 -30.56
N GLY A 58 15.45 13.15 -31.56
CA GLY A 58 16.04 12.67 -32.80
C GLY A 58 16.98 11.48 -32.58
N PHE A 59 18.30 11.73 -32.64
CA PHE A 59 19.33 10.70 -32.47
C PHE A 59 19.74 10.44 -31.00
N SER A 60 19.20 11.21 -30.04
CA SER A 60 19.46 11.03 -28.62
C SER A 60 18.20 10.62 -27.88
N LYS A 61 18.29 9.54 -27.09
CA LYS A 61 17.29 9.15 -26.10
C LYS A 61 17.78 9.56 -24.72
N TRP A 62 17.00 10.37 -24.02
CA TRP A 62 17.22 10.69 -22.61
C TRP A 62 16.25 9.91 -21.75
N ARG A 63 16.71 9.46 -20.59
CA ARG A 63 15.86 8.85 -19.57
C ARG A 63 16.29 9.31 -18.20
N THR A 64 15.35 9.77 -17.39
CA THR A 64 15.54 10.08 -15.99
C THR A 64 14.71 9.12 -15.16
N VAL A 65 15.32 8.46 -14.18
CA VAL A 65 14.62 7.63 -13.20
C VAL A 65 14.79 8.28 -11.85
N THR A 66 13.69 8.73 -11.27
CA THR A 66 13.65 9.37 -9.94
C THR A 66 12.97 8.42 -8.98
N LYS A 67 13.64 8.11 -7.87
CA LYS A 67 13.14 7.20 -6.84
C LYS A 67 13.11 7.90 -5.49
N THR A 68 12.01 7.70 -4.76
CA THR A 68 11.83 8.24 -3.43
C THR A 68 11.14 7.20 -2.57
N GLU A 69 11.70 6.93 -1.40
CA GLU A 69 11.05 6.11 -0.37
C GLU A 69 10.93 6.94 0.91
N TYR A 70 9.74 6.98 1.51
CA TYR A 70 9.54 7.71 2.75
C TYR A 70 8.44 7.11 3.61
N VAL A 71 8.57 7.34 4.92
CA VAL A 71 7.51 7.15 5.90
C VAL A 71 7.18 8.51 6.48
N THR A 72 5.89 8.86 6.53
CA THR A 72 5.47 10.14 7.09
C THR A 72 5.72 10.21 8.60
N ILE A 73 6.07 11.40 9.08
CA ILE A 73 6.28 11.70 10.50
C ILE A 73 5.31 12.79 10.97
N LYS A 74 5.18 12.95 12.30
CA LYS A 74 4.23 13.89 12.94
C LYS A 74 2.80 13.76 12.38
N ASN A 75 2.35 12.51 12.29
CA ASN A 75 1.06 12.16 11.72
C ASN A 75 -0.08 12.55 12.67
N GLY A 76 -1.16 13.09 12.10
CA GLY A 76 -2.38 13.45 12.82
C GLY A 76 -3.58 13.50 11.87
N GLY A 77 -4.77 13.57 12.47
CA GLY A 77 -6.05 13.54 11.76
C GLY A 77 -6.71 12.16 11.77
N THR A 78 -7.86 12.09 11.11
CA THR A 78 -8.72 10.90 11.14
C THR A 78 -9.28 10.59 9.76
N ALA A 79 -9.62 9.32 9.54
CA ALA A 79 -10.37 8.84 8.39
C ALA A 79 -11.64 8.12 8.88
N THR A 80 -12.81 8.61 8.49
CA THR A 80 -14.12 8.03 8.80
C THR A 80 -14.66 7.33 7.57
N PHE A 81 -14.93 6.04 7.70
CA PHE A 81 -15.55 5.23 6.65
C PHE A 81 -17.03 5.03 7.00
N ASP A 82 -17.89 5.53 6.12
CA ASP A 82 -19.32 5.23 6.09
C ASP A 82 -19.59 4.19 4.98
N SER A 83 -20.85 3.87 4.69
CA SER A 83 -21.24 2.80 3.76
C SER A 83 -20.62 2.89 2.36
N ASP A 84 -20.44 4.10 1.86
CA ASP A 84 -20.15 4.42 0.45
C ASP A 84 -19.16 5.59 0.30
N LYS A 85 -18.69 6.15 1.42
CA LYS A 85 -17.83 7.33 1.43
C LYS A 85 -16.78 7.26 2.53
N ILE A 86 -15.62 7.83 2.25
CA ILE A 86 -14.58 8.10 3.22
C ILE A 86 -14.41 9.60 3.38
N THR A 87 -14.40 10.04 4.63
CA THR A 87 -14.12 11.41 5.02
C THR A 87 -12.83 11.45 5.82
N SER A 88 -11.81 12.07 5.26
CA SER A 88 -10.54 12.35 5.93
C SER A 88 -10.58 13.78 6.48
N GLU A 89 -10.28 13.96 7.76
CA GLU A 89 -10.35 15.24 8.46
C GLU A 89 -9.06 15.56 9.22
N ASN A 90 -8.65 16.83 9.16
CA ASN A 90 -7.48 17.35 9.88
C ASN A 90 -6.21 16.51 9.65
N LEU A 91 -6.06 15.92 8.46
CA LEU A 91 -4.87 15.14 8.12
C LEU A 91 -3.66 16.05 8.08
N ALA A 92 -2.71 15.76 8.95
CA ALA A 92 -1.44 16.47 9.08
C ALA A 92 -0.30 15.46 9.09
N TYR A 93 0.77 15.77 8.35
CA TYR A 93 1.99 14.98 8.35
C TYR A 93 3.16 15.73 7.73
N GLU A 94 4.36 15.24 8.01
CA GLU A 94 5.61 15.71 7.44
C GLU A 94 6.30 14.59 6.68
N VAL A 95 6.98 14.96 5.59
CA VAL A 95 7.91 14.10 4.87
C VAL A 95 9.30 14.70 4.98
N ASN A 96 10.27 13.86 5.33
CA ASN A 96 11.69 14.21 5.32
C ASN A 96 12.46 13.01 4.79
N ALA A 97 12.75 13.02 3.50
CA ALA A 97 13.38 11.93 2.78
C ALA A 97 14.45 12.44 1.83
N VAL A 98 15.11 11.52 1.14
CA VAL A 98 16.06 11.81 0.06
C VAL A 98 15.47 11.24 -1.22
N GLU A 99 15.36 12.08 -2.23
CA GLU A 99 15.03 11.69 -3.59
C GLU A 99 16.34 11.40 -4.34
N LYS A 100 16.36 10.31 -5.12
CA LYS A 100 17.51 9.88 -5.91
C LYS A 100 17.16 9.82 -7.38
N SER A 101 17.90 10.57 -8.19
CA SER A 101 17.68 10.70 -9.63
C SER A 101 18.86 10.11 -10.42
N TYR A 102 18.54 9.26 -11.39
CA TYR A 102 19.49 8.60 -12.29
C TYR A 102 19.25 9.09 -13.71
N TYR A 103 20.27 9.67 -14.33
CA TYR A 103 20.17 10.28 -15.65
C TYR A 103 20.90 9.41 -16.67
N TYR A 104 20.21 9.03 -17.73
CA TYR A 104 20.71 8.19 -18.79
C TYR A 104 20.65 8.92 -20.13
N ARG A 105 21.62 8.63 -21.00
CA ARG A 105 21.59 9.00 -22.42
C ARG A 105 21.96 7.80 -23.26
N ASN A 106 21.13 7.46 -24.24
CA ASN A 106 21.27 6.26 -25.07
C ASN A 106 21.54 5.01 -24.20
N ASP A 107 20.70 4.85 -23.17
CA ASP A 107 20.73 3.77 -22.17
C ASP A 107 21.99 3.68 -21.29
N SER A 108 22.97 4.57 -21.47
CA SER A 108 24.16 4.67 -20.61
C SER A 108 23.90 5.63 -19.45
N LEU A 109 24.22 5.22 -18.22
CA LEU A 109 24.14 6.08 -17.03
C LEU A 109 25.17 7.20 -17.15
N LEU A 110 24.71 8.46 -17.10
CA LEU A 110 25.55 9.65 -17.14
C LEU A 110 25.90 10.15 -15.74
N LYS A 111 24.89 10.29 -14.88
CA LYS A 111 25.06 10.81 -13.53
C LYS A 111 23.96 10.31 -12.58
N THR A 112 24.27 10.36 -11.30
CA THR A 112 23.32 10.14 -10.20
C THR A 112 23.34 11.39 -9.32
N GLU A 113 22.17 11.88 -8.94
CA GLU A 113 22.00 13.03 -8.04
C GLU A 113 21.06 12.67 -6.90
N GLU A 114 21.28 13.28 -5.75
CA GLU A 114 20.43 13.15 -4.57
C GLU A 114 20.01 14.55 -4.11
N ALA A 115 18.74 14.69 -3.76
CA ALA A 115 18.17 15.94 -3.27
C ALA A 115 17.27 15.68 -2.05
N PRO A 116 17.23 16.59 -1.07
CA PRO A 116 16.31 16.46 0.04
C PRO A 116 14.86 16.66 -0.44
N LEU A 117 13.98 15.72 -0.10
CA LEU A 117 12.53 15.88 -0.27
C LEU A 117 11.91 16.21 1.09
N ARG A 118 11.47 17.46 1.24
CA ARG A 118 10.84 17.94 2.47
C ARG A 118 9.57 18.70 2.17
N PHE A 119 8.47 18.26 2.74
CA PHE A 119 7.23 19.00 2.71
C PHE A 119 6.36 18.67 3.91
N THR A 120 5.46 19.58 4.23
CA THR A 120 4.49 19.45 5.31
C THR A 120 3.10 19.60 4.72
N VAL A 121 2.20 18.70 5.08
CA VAL A 121 0.78 18.84 4.82
C VAL A 121 0.12 19.24 6.14
N LEU A 122 -0.47 20.42 6.17
CA LEU A 122 -1.18 20.96 7.33
C LEU A 122 -2.68 20.86 7.08
N HIS A 123 -3.41 20.31 8.06
CA HIS A 123 -4.87 20.34 8.16
C HIS A 123 -5.59 20.13 6.81
N SER A 124 -5.29 19.01 6.17
CA SER A 124 -5.95 18.64 4.92
C SER A 124 -7.18 17.78 5.19
N GLY A 125 -8.13 17.84 4.27
CA GLY A 125 -9.30 16.97 4.26
C GLY A 125 -9.55 16.43 2.87
N LEU A 126 -10.23 15.30 2.82
CA LEU A 126 -10.67 14.68 1.58
C LEU A 126 -12.03 14.03 1.82
N LEU A 127 -12.94 14.24 0.88
CA LEU A 127 -14.15 13.45 0.76
C LEU A 127 -14.04 12.67 -0.54
N SER A 128 -14.21 11.36 -0.48
CA SER A 128 -14.23 10.51 -1.68
C SER A 128 -15.26 9.41 -1.50
N ASP A 129 -16.01 9.18 -2.57
CA ASP A 129 -16.86 8.00 -2.66
C ASP A 129 -16.00 6.75 -2.86
N TYR A 130 -16.51 5.62 -2.42
CA TYR A 130 -15.90 4.32 -2.64
C TYR A 130 -16.96 3.22 -2.81
N THR A 131 -16.56 2.11 -3.42
CA THR A 131 -17.37 0.89 -3.50
C THR A 131 -16.60 -0.28 -2.92
N MET A 132 -17.19 -1.00 -1.97
CA MET A 132 -16.64 -2.27 -1.49
C MET A 132 -16.66 -3.29 -2.63
N THR A 133 -15.52 -3.93 -2.91
CA THR A 133 -15.43 -5.10 -3.78
C THR A 133 -15.05 -6.31 -2.92
N GLY A 134 -16.04 -7.14 -2.58
CA GLY A 134 -15.84 -8.20 -1.58
C GLY A 134 -15.70 -7.63 -0.16
N THR A 135 -14.97 -8.34 0.70
CA THR A 135 -14.80 -7.99 2.13
C THR A 135 -13.48 -7.26 2.44
N ASP A 136 -12.55 -7.24 1.49
CA ASP A 136 -11.16 -6.82 1.71
C ASP A 136 -10.68 -5.74 0.72
N SER A 137 -11.56 -5.18 -0.12
CA SER A 137 -11.13 -4.26 -1.17
C SER A 137 -12.07 -3.06 -1.32
N LEU A 138 -11.49 -1.88 -1.52
CA LEU A 138 -12.20 -0.65 -1.87
C LEU A 138 -11.83 -0.24 -3.30
N GLN A 139 -12.82 0.13 -4.11
CA GLN A 139 -12.59 0.87 -5.35
C GLN A 139 -12.91 2.34 -5.11
N MET A 140 -12.00 3.23 -5.50
CA MET A 140 -12.13 4.67 -5.31
C MET A 140 -11.65 5.42 -6.54
N ASN A 141 -12.21 6.59 -6.82
CA ASN A 141 -11.72 7.50 -7.86
C ASN A 141 -10.47 8.28 -7.44
N SER A 142 -10.13 8.22 -6.15
CA SER A 142 -9.00 8.90 -5.51
C SER A 142 -8.44 8.05 -4.38
N GLY A 143 -7.15 8.19 -4.05
CA GLY A 143 -6.62 7.60 -2.83
C GLY A 143 -7.20 8.31 -1.59
N PRO A 144 -7.30 7.64 -0.43
CA PRO A 144 -7.95 8.17 0.78
C PRO A 144 -7.15 9.31 1.44
N ILE A 145 -5.85 9.39 1.11
CA ILE A 145 -4.91 10.41 1.58
C ILE A 145 -4.07 10.84 0.36
N LYS A 146 -3.81 12.14 0.25
CA LYS A 146 -2.92 12.67 -0.79
C LYS A 146 -1.48 12.25 -0.48
N ILE A 147 -0.76 11.69 -1.44
CA ILE A 147 0.64 11.26 -1.28
C ILE A 147 1.66 12.38 -1.58
N LYS A 148 1.23 13.46 -2.23
CA LYS A 148 2.05 14.65 -2.46
C LYS A 148 1.14 15.87 -2.62
N PRO A 149 1.64 17.08 -2.36
CA PRO A 149 0.91 18.30 -2.69
C PRO A 149 0.51 18.28 -4.18
N ASN A 150 -0.71 18.71 -4.50
CA ASN A 150 -1.22 18.81 -5.87
C ASN A 150 -1.28 17.48 -6.66
N ALA A 151 -1.24 16.33 -5.99
CA ALA A 151 -1.47 15.04 -6.65
C ALA A 151 -2.84 15.04 -7.35
N THR A 152 -2.87 14.69 -8.63
CA THR A 152 -4.12 14.47 -9.36
C THR A 152 -4.78 13.18 -8.91
N SER A 153 -6.09 13.22 -8.76
CA SER A 153 -6.89 12.02 -8.46
C SER A 153 -6.80 11.00 -9.58
N GLN A 154 -6.74 9.72 -9.24
CA GLN A 154 -6.93 8.65 -10.20
C GLN A 154 -7.58 7.44 -9.52
N PRO A 155 -8.31 6.61 -10.30
CA PRO A 155 -8.91 5.40 -9.76
C PRO A 155 -7.87 4.47 -9.15
N VAL A 156 -8.16 3.95 -7.96
CA VAL A 156 -7.32 2.99 -7.25
C VAL A 156 -8.18 1.87 -6.67
N THR A 157 -7.60 0.68 -6.62
CA THR A 157 -8.11 -0.42 -5.79
C THR A 157 -7.24 -0.53 -4.56
N ILE A 158 -7.86 -0.48 -3.39
CA ILE A 158 -7.20 -0.52 -2.08
C ILE A 158 -7.52 -1.85 -1.43
N LYS A 159 -6.48 -2.61 -1.10
CA LYS A 159 -6.59 -3.81 -0.29
C LYS A 159 -6.57 -3.44 1.20
N LEU A 160 -7.49 -4.03 1.94
CA LEU A 160 -7.64 -3.88 3.38
C LEU A 160 -7.05 -5.10 4.08
N GLN A 161 -6.18 -4.86 5.05
CA GLN A 161 -5.69 -5.89 5.95
C GLN A 161 -5.93 -5.43 7.39
N PHE A 162 -6.62 -6.24 8.17
CA PHE A 162 -6.95 -5.96 9.57
C PHE A 162 -6.00 -6.70 10.50
N GLU A 163 -5.51 -6.02 11.53
CA GLU A 163 -4.70 -6.61 12.59
C GLU A 163 -5.01 -5.94 13.92
N ASN A 164 -5.69 -6.64 14.83
CA ASN A 164 -6.13 -6.11 16.12
C ASN A 164 -6.92 -4.80 15.93
N ASP A 165 -6.43 -3.70 16.52
CA ASP A 165 -7.01 -2.36 16.41
C ASP A 165 -6.45 -1.56 15.22
N LYS A 166 -5.76 -2.18 14.26
CA LYS A 166 -5.21 -1.52 13.08
C LYS A 166 -5.86 -2.01 11.80
N VAL A 167 -5.90 -1.12 10.81
CA VAL A 167 -6.17 -1.46 9.43
C VAL A 167 -5.08 -0.88 8.54
N TYR A 168 -4.62 -1.71 7.61
CA TYR A 168 -3.64 -1.37 6.59
C TYR A 168 -4.34 -1.25 5.25
N LEU A 169 -4.12 -0.12 4.58
CA LEU A 169 -4.65 0.18 3.27
C LEU A 169 -3.48 0.11 2.30
N VAL A 170 -3.49 -0.91 1.45
CA VAL A 170 -2.41 -1.20 0.50
C VAL A 170 -2.91 -0.95 -0.91
N TYR A 171 -2.25 -0.06 -1.64
CA TYR A 171 -2.59 0.19 -3.03
C TYR A 171 -1.39 0.60 -3.86
N LYS A 172 -1.58 0.49 -5.18
CA LYS A 172 -0.59 0.87 -6.18
C LYS A 172 -1.17 1.97 -7.07
N ILE A 173 -0.37 3.00 -7.27
CA ILE A 173 -0.56 4.04 -8.28
C ILE A 173 0.26 3.61 -9.49
N LEU A 174 -0.37 3.56 -10.65
CA LEU A 174 0.31 3.41 -11.94
C LEU A 174 -0.28 4.43 -12.90
N ARG A 175 0.55 5.35 -13.37
CA ARG A 175 0.15 6.38 -14.32
C ARG A 175 1.16 6.44 -15.45
N LYS A 176 0.64 6.53 -16.67
CA LYS A 176 1.42 6.91 -17.85
C LYS A 176 0.88 8.25 -18.36
N TYR A 177 1.75 9.22 -18.55
CA TYR A 177 1.41 10.54 -19.03
C TYR A 177 2.32 10.89 -20.21
N ILE A 178 1.74 11.48 -21.26
CA ILE A 178 2.46 11.85 -22.49
C ILE A 178 2.17 13.33 -22.70
N PRO A 179 2.98 14.25 -22.14
CA PRO A 179 2.71 15.68 -22.25
C PRO A 179 2.84 16.20 -23.68
N ASN A 180 3.69 15.57 -24.50
CA ASN A 180 3.87 15.86 -25.92
C ASN A 180 4.42 14.62 -26.66
N SER A 181 4.60 14.72 -27.97
CA SER A 181 5.06 13.61 -28.81
C SER A 181 6.47 13.08 -28.51
N THR A 182 7.27 13.82 -27.73
CA THR A 182 8.68 13.50 -27.46
C THR A 182 8.94 13.02 -26.04
N VAL A 183 8.01 13.24 -25.11
CA VAL A 183 8.17 12.94 -23.67
C VAL A 183 7.13 11.93 -23.22
N THR A 184 7.57 10.92 -22.49
CA THR A 184 6.71 9.95 -21.80
C THR A 184 7.11 9.89 -20.33
N GLU A 185 6.14 10.09 -19.45
CA GLU A 185 6.29 9.94 -18.01
C GLU A 185 5.55 8.68 -17.56
N THR A 186 6.21 7.84 -16.77
CA THR A 186 5.62 6.69 -16.09
C THR A 186 5.85 6.84 -14.60
N GLU A 187 4.76 6.97 -13.84
CA GLU A 187 4.76 7.08 -12.39
C GLU A 187 4.23 5.79 -11.78
N THR A 188 4.99 5.23 -10.85
CA THR A 188 4.57 4.11 -10.01
C THR A 188 4.71 4.51 -8.55
N ALA A 189 3.69 4.24 -7.73
CA ALA A 189 3.83 4.35 -6.28
C ALA A 189 3.19 3.13 -5.60
N ASN A 190 3.90 2.51 -4.66
CA ASN A 190 3.29 1.57 -3.71
C ASN A 190 3.05 2.33 -2.42
N VAL A 191 1.82 2.27 -1.93
CA VAL A 191 1.39 3.03 -0.76
C VAL A 191 0.81 2.08 0.28
N LEU A 192 1.29 2.23 1.51
CA LEU A 192 0.79 1.56 2.69
C LEU A 192 0.37 2.63 3.71
N ILE A 193 -0.93 2.77 3.93
CA ILE A 193 -1.45 3.63 5.01
C ILE A 193 -1.80 2.75 6.19
N THR A 194 -1.35 3.14 7.38
CA THR A 194 -1.74 2.53 8.65
C THR A 194 -2.72 3.43 9.37
N LEU A 195 -3.89 2.88 9.69
CA LEU A 195 -4.88 3.52 10.54
C LEU A 195 -5.08 2.70 11.81
N GLN A 196 -5.41 3.36 12.91
CA GLN A 196 -5.71 2.72 14.19
C GLN A 196 -7.09 3.11 14.68
N LYS A 197 -7.82 2.15 15.25
CA LYS A 197 -9.15 2.37 15.81
C LYS A 197 -9.09 3.51 16.81
N LYS A 198 -10.02 4.46 16.68
CA LYS A 198 -10.14 5.60 17.59
C LYS A 198 -10.71 5.17 18.94
#